data_AF-A0A382NM15-F1
#
_entry.id   AF-A0A382NM15-F1
#
_cell.length_a   1.000
_cell.length_b   1.000
_cell.length_c   1.000
_cell.angle_alpha   90.00
_cell.angle_beta   90.00
_cell.angle_gamma   90.00
#
_symmetry.space_group_name_H-M   'P 1'
#
loop_
_entity.id
_entity.type
_entity.pdbx_description
1 polymer ?
#
loop_
_entity_poly.entity_id
_entity_poly.type
_entity_poly.pdbx_seq_one_letter_code
_entity_poly.pdbx_strand_id
1 'polypeptide(L)'
;MEDAFFGHFLLSINRELSEDGPTLWVRPSDDDKVIMGINPDFWSTELKGKNFRMGGIKHEVLHVVFKHLTRAQERLGGRLRYSNHKLFNIAADLVVNQYIERNWLIEGAVKLELFPDLNLRKEMDVSYYYDKLNDFHKEQMENLPQQAQGSGECPNCGESLGEKSEGSGGGDGEESEDGESDDSGGGDG
;
A
#
# COMPACT_ATOMS: atom_id res chain seq x y z
N MET A 1 -16.64 -18.65 -0.09
CA MET A 1 -17.16 -17.58 0.77
C MET A 1 -18.67 -17.67 0.67
N GLU A 2 -19.36 -17.86 1.79
CA GLU A 2 -20.82 -18.11 1.80
C GLU A 2 -21.65 -16.82 1.91
N ASP A 3 -20.96 -15.68 1.98
CA ASP A 3 -21.57 -14.36 2.09
C ASP A 3 -21.82 -13.76 0.69
N ALA A 4 -23.09 -13.47 0.41
CA ALA A 4 -23.55 -12.93 -0.88
C ALA A 4 -22.97 -11.55 -1.19
N PHE A 5 -22.72 -10.71 -0.18
CA PHE A 5 -22.12 -9.39 -0.37
C PHE A 5 -20.73 -9.53 -0.99
N PHE A 6 -19.87 -10.36 -0.38
CA PHE A 6 -18.52 -10.55 -0.89
C PHE A 6 -18.51 -11.27 -2.25
N GLY A 7 -19.45 -12.19 -2.49
CA GLY A 7 -19.61 -12.82 -3.81
C GLY A 7 -19.88 -11.79 -4.91
N HIS A 8 -20.86 -10.91 -4.70
CA HIS A 8 -21.17 -9.83 -5.65
C HIS A 8 -20.03 -8.82 -5.79
N PHE A 9 -19.41 -8.44 -4.68
CA PHE A 9 -18.29 -7.51 -4.69
C PHE A 9 -17.11 -8.05 -5.51
N LEU A 10 -16.78 -9.33 -5.34
CA LEU A 10 -15.71 -9.97 -6.11
C LEU A 10 -16.02 -10.06 -7.61
N LEU A 11 -17.29 -10.09 -8.02
CA LEU A 11 -17.64 -10.00 -9.45
C LEU A 11 -17.38 -8.61 -10.04
N SER A 12 -17.34 -7.58 -9.20
CA SER A 12 -17.08 -6.19 -9.63
C SER A 12 -15.60 -5.82 -9.71
N ILE A 13 -14.71 -6.63 -9.12
CA ILE A 13 -13.27 -6.40 -9.12
C ILE A 13 -12.60 -7.21 -10.21
N ASN A 14 -11.83 -6.52 -11.06
CA ASN A 14 -10.95 -7.14 -12.03
C ASN A 14 -9.77 -7.80 -11.32
N ARG A 15 -9.35 -8.98 -11.79
CA ARG A 15 -8.24 -9.73 -11.20
C ARG A 15 -7.20 -10.03 -12.26
N GLU A 16 -5.94 -9.94 -11.88
CA GLU A 16 -4.82 -10.34 -12.70
C GLU A 16 -3.83 -11.20 -11.91
N LEU A 17 -3.19 -12.14 -12.58
CA LEU A 17 -1.99 -12.78 -12.05
C LEU A 17 -0.82 -11.84 -12.33
N SER A 18 -0.11 -11.42 -11.29
CA SER A 18 0.99 -10.46 -11.42
C SER A 18 2.03 -10.68 -10.32
N GLU A 19 3.29 -10.52 -10.69
CA GLU A 19 4.45 -10.57 -9.78
C GLU A 19 4.89 -9.16 -9.31
N ASP A 20 4.15 -8.11 -9.68
CA ASP A 20 4.49 -6.70 -9.36
C ASP A 20 4.47 -6.39 -7.85
N GLY A 21 3.86 -7.27 -7.05
CA GLY A 21 3.83 -7.19 -5.60
C GLY A 21 4.21 -8.53 -4.96
N PRO A 22 4.75 -8.52 -3.73
CA PRO A 22 5.21 -9.73 -3.04
C PRO A 22 4.07 -10.64 -2.56
N THR A 23 2.85 -10.10 -2.49
CA THR A 23 1.66 -10.77 -1.95
C THR A 23 0.43 -10.48 -2.84
N LEU A 24 -0.79 -10.61 -2.31
CA LEU A 24 -1.96 -10.03 -2.95
C LEU A 24 -1.94 -8.51 -2.76
N TRP A 25 -2.54 -7.79 -3.71
CA TRP A 25 -2.62 -6.33 -3.61
C TRP A 25 -3.84 -5.81 -4.35
N VAL A 26 -4.26 -4.60 -3.99
CA VAL A 26 -5.27 -3.82 -4.70
C VAL A 26 -4.74 -2.45 -5.09
N ARG A 27 -5.10 -1.97 -6.28
CA ARG A 27 -4.76 -0.62 -6.74
C ARG A 27 -5.90 0.00 -7.54
N PRO A 28 -6.02 1.33 -7.56
CA PRO A 28 -6.87 2.00 -8.54
C PRO A 28 -6.33 1.77 -9.95
N SER A 29 -7.21 1.63 -10.93
CA SER A 29 -6.91 1.65 -12.37
C SER A 29 -7.31 2.98 -13.00
N ASP A 30 -6.86 3.19 -14.24
CA ASP A 30 -7.06 4.44 -14.99
C ASP A 30 -8.55 4.78 -15.25
N ASP A 31 -9.44 3.79 -15.14
CA ASP A 31 -10.89 3.92 -15.33
C ASP A 31 -11.68 4.00 -14.02
N ASP A 32 -11.04 4.48 -12.94
CA ASP A 32 -11.59 4.59 -11.57
C ASP A 32 -12.09 3.25 -10.97
N LYS A 33 -11.71 2.11 -11.58
CA LYS A 33 -11.97 0.79 -11.02
C LYS A 33 -10.85 0.37 -10.07
N VAL A 34 -11.07 -0.74 -9.40
CA VAL A 34 -10.06 -1.40 -8.59
C VAL A 34 -9.68 -2.72 -9.24
N ILE A 35 -8.38 -2.95 -9.36
CA ILE A 35 -7.80 -4.22 -9.78
C ILE A 35 -7.16 -4.90 -8.57
N MET A 36 -7.35 -6.21 -8.47
CA MET A 36 -6.69 -7.07 -7.52
C MET A 36 -5.62 -7.90 -8.23
N GLY A 37 -4.36 -7.69 -7.86
CA GLY A 37 -3.26 -8.54 -8.29
C GLY A 37 -3.10 -9.75 -7.38
N ILE A 38 -2.87 -10.91 -7.98
CA ILE A 38 -2.61 -12.17 -7.28
C ILE A 38 -1.21 -12.62 -7.66
N ASN A 39 -0.27 -12.51 -6.71
CA ASN A 39 1.05 -13.10 -6.85
C ASN A 39 0.94 -14.64 -6.85
N PRO A 40 1.33 -15.34 -7.95
CA PRO A 40 1.20 -16.80 -8.06
C PRO A 40 2.03 -17.56 -7.02
N ASP A 41 3.23 -17.06 -6.71
CA ASP A 41 4.12 -17.67 -5.72
C ASP A 41 3.49 -17.58 -4.34
N PHE A 42 3.14 -16.38 -3.88
CA PHE A 42 2.46 -16.18 -2.59
C PHE A 42 1.15 -16.99 -2.49
N TRP A 43 0.37 -17.04 -3.58
CA TRP A 43 -0.86 -17.82 -3.64
C TRP A 43 -0.62 -19.34 -3.46
N SER A 44 0.51 -19.83 -3.95
CA SER A 44 0.88 -21.25 -3.90
C SER A 44 1.64 -21.64 -2.63
N THR A 45 2.46 -20.73 -2.07
CA THR A 45 3.34 -21.00 -0.94
C THR A 45 2.71 -20.64 0.40
N GLU A 46 2.12 -19.45 0.51
CA GLU A 46 1.59 -18.89 1.76
C GLU A 46 0.08 -19.12 1.91
N LEU A 47 -0.68 -18.98 0.82
CA LEU A 47 -2.14 -19.21 0.83
C LEU A 47 -2.50 -20.69 0.60
N LYS A 48 -1.85 -21.59 1.35
CA LYS A 48 -2.04 -23.04 1.26
C LYS A 48 -3.34 -23.49 1.92
N GLY A 49 -4.39 -23.55 1.13
CA GLY A 49 -5.67 -24.12 1.52
C GLY A 49 -6.81 -23.13 1.42
N LYS A 50 -8.04 -23.65 1.50
CA LYS A 50 -9.25 -22.87 1.24
C LYS A 50 -9.40 -21.68 2.18
N ASN A 51 -9.08 -21.86 3.47
CA ASN A 51 -9.23 -20.82 4.49
C ASN A 51 -8.27 -19.65 4.28
N PHE A 52 -6.98 -19.90 4.07
CA PHE A 52 -6.01 -18.83 3.82
C PHE A 52 -6.30 -18.08 2.53
N ARG A 53 -6.70 -18.77 1.45
CA ARG A 53 -7.13 -18.11 0.20
C ARG A 53 -8.35 -17.22 0.42
N MET A 54 -9.33 -17.72 1.16
CA MET A 54 -10.51 -16.93 1.51
C MET A 54 -10.17 -15.74 2.42
N GLY A 55 -9.24 -15.91 3.36
CA GLY A 55 -8.70 -14.86 4.21
C GLY A 55 -8.00 -13.77 3.41
N GLY A 56 -7.04 -14.12 2.55
CA GLY A 56 -6.29 -13.20 1.70
C GLY A 56 -7.20 -12.41 0.74
N ILE A 57 -8.16 -13.08 0.09
CA ILE A 57 -9.13 -12.37 -0.75
C ILE A 57 -10.00 -11.42 0.07
N LYS A 58 -10.47 -11.85 1.25
CA LYS A 58 -11.28 -11.00 2.14
C LYS A 58 -10.48 -9.78 2.62
N HIS A 59 -9.19 -9.96 2.91
CA HIS A 59 -8.26 -8.91 3.29
C HIS A 59 -8.21 -7.80 2.23
N GLU A 60 -7.89 -8.15 0.99
CA GLU A 60 -7.86 -7.19 -0.11
C GLU A 60 -9.20 -6.49 -0.35
N VAL A 61 -10.30 -7.25 -0.32
CA VAL A 61 -11.66 -6.68 -0.45
C VAL A 61 -11.93 -5.64 0.64
N LEU A 62 -11.54 -5.91 1.88
CA LEU A 62 -11.76 -5.00 2.99
C LEU A 62 -10.92 -3.71 2.88
N HIS A 63 -9.71 -3.75 2.30
CA HIS A 63 -8.96 -2.52 1.99
C HIS A 63 -9.74 -1.60 1.05
N VAL A 64 -10.45 -2.16 0.08
CA VAL A 64 -11.30 -1.40 -0.84
C VAL A 64 -12.55 -0.89 -0.13
N VAL A 65 -13.27 -1.75 0.61
CA VAL A 65 -14.51 -1.39 1.32
C VAL A 65 -14.27 -0.28 2.34
N PHE A 66 -13.17 -0.34 3.10
CA PHE A 66 -12.80 0.70 4.07
C PHE A 66 -12.14 1.94 3.44
N LYS A 67 -12.02 1.95 2.10
CA LYS A 67 -11.46 3.05 1.30
C LYS A 67 -10.02 3.39 1.68
N HIS A 68 -9.22 2.39 2.08
CA HIS A 68 -7.85 2.61 2.49
C HIS A 68 -6.98 3.18 1.35
N LEU A 69 -7.24 2.78 0.10
CA LEU A 69 -6.59 3.35 -1.09
C LEU A 69 -6.77 4.87 -1.19
N THR A 70 -8.01 5.36 -1.07
CA THR A 70 -8.31 6.79 -1.13
C THR A 70 -7.86 7.53 0.13
N ARG A 71 -8.03 6.91 1.31
CA ARG A 71 -7.62 7.50 2.59
C ARG A 71 -6.10 7.69 2.67
N ALA A 72 -5.30 6.80 2.08
CA ALA A 72 -3.85 6.98 1.98
C ALA A 72 -3.45 8.32 1.34
N GLN A 73 -4.30 8.87 0.46
CA GLN A 73 -4.09 10.13 -0.27
C GLN A 73 -4.78 11.33 0.39
N GLU A 74 -5.43 11.14 1.55
CA GLU A 74 -6.13 12.20 2.26
C GLU A 74 -5.16 13.31 2.65
N ARG A 75 -5.57 14.56 2.41
CA ARG A 75 -4.77 15.75 2.75
C ARG A 75 -5.44 16.57 3.84
N LEU A 76 -4.64 17.07 4.78
CA LEU A 76 -5.04 17.98 5.84
C LEU A 76 -4.11 19.19 5.82
N GLY A 77 -4.66 20.39 5.61
CA GLY A 77 -3.88 21.62 5.50
C GLY A 77 -2.86 21.61 4.35
N GLY A 78 -3.21 21.00 3.21
CA GLY A 78 -2.36 20.92 2.01
C GLY A 78 -1.29 19.83 2.03
N ARG A 79 -1.08 19.15 3.16
CA ARG A 79 -0.11 18.04 3.33
C ARG A 79 -0.84 16.70 3.42
N LEU A 80 -0.15 15.61 3.09
CA LEU A 80 -0.68 14.26 3.31
C LEU A 80 -0.94 14.05 4.81
N ARG A 81 -2.14 13.61 5.17
CA ARG A 81 -2.51 13.23 6.54
C ARG A 81 -1.64 12.08 7.03
N TYR A 82 -1.36 11.13 6.13
CA TYR A 82 -0.62 9.91 6.40
C TYR A 82 0.72 9.91 5.68
N SER A 83 1.66 10.77 6.09
CA SER A 83 2.96 10.92 5.40
C SER A 83 3.87 9.69 5.52
N ASN A 84 3.79 8.95 6.63
CA ASN A 84 4.49 7.67 6.79
C ASN A 84 3.64 6.52 6.23
N HIS A 85 3.81 6.19 4.95
CA HIS A 85 3.04 5.15 4.26
C HIS A 85 3.17 3.76 4.90
N LYS A 86 4.32 3.44 5.50
CA LYS A 86 4.53 2.13 6.16
C LYS A 86 3.68 1.99 7.41
N LEU A 87 3.61 3.03 8.24
CA LEU A 87 2.71 3.05 9.39
C LEU A 87 1.24 3.05 8.95
N PHE A 88 0.91 3.67 7.82
CA PHE A 88 -0.45 3.61 7.26
C PHE A 88 -0.84 2.20 6.85
N ASN A 89 0.05 1.46 6.17
CA ASN A 89 -0.21 0.08 5.79
C ASN A 89 -0.43 -0.81 7.03
N ILE A 90 0.41 -0.67 8.06
CA ILE A 90 0.22 -1.38 9.35
C ILE A 90 -1.12 -1.01 9.99
N ALA A 91 -1.48 0.27 10.03
CA ALA A 91 -2.74 0.74 10.58
C ALA A 91 -3.96 0.19 9.80
N ALA A 92 -3.88 0.16 8.47
CA ALA A 92 -4.91 -0.37 7.60
C ALA A 92 -5.10 -1.88 7.82
N ASP A 93 -4.01 -2.64 7.92
CA ASP A 93 -4.04 -4.07 8.20
C ASP A 93 -4.60 -4.37 9.59
N LEU A 94 -4.29 -3.54 10.59
CA LEU A 94 -4.90 -3.65 11.92
C LEU A 94 -6.42 -3.51 11.85
N VAL A 95 -6.95 -2.60 11.03
CA VAL A 95 -8.41 -2.49 10.81
C VAL A 95 -8.93 -3.76 10.13
N VAL A 96 -8.34 -4.15 9.00
CA VAL A 96 -8.82 -5.24 8.15
C VAL A 96 -8.80 -6.59 8.86
N ASN A 97 -7.68 -6.94 9.52
CA ASN A 97 -7.48 -8.25 10.12
C ASN A 97 -8.39 -8.52 11.33
N GLN A 98 -9.05 -7.49 11.89
CA GLN A 98 -10.08 -7.67 12.91
C GLN A 98 -11.38 -8.29 12.36
N TYR A 99 -11.61 -8.23 11.04
CA TYR A 99 -12.81 -8.76 10.38
C TYR A 99 -12.57 -10.10 9.66
N ILE A 100 -11.38 -10.71 9.84
CA ILE A 100 -11.01 -11.99 9.26
C ILE A 100 -10.88 -13.01 10.38
N GLU A 101 -11.43 -14.22 10.17
CA GLU A 101 -11.33 -15.31 11.12
C GLU A 101 -9.86 -15.63 11.42
N ARG A 102 -9.51 -15.83 12.70
CA ARG A 102 -8.11 -16.02 13.11
C ARG A 102 -7.42 -17.20 12.40
N ASN A 103 -8.17 -18.26 12.09
CA ASN A 103 -7.67 -19.45 11.39
C ASN A 103 -7.62 -19.28 9.86
N TRP A 104 -7.97 -18.10 9.32
CA TRP A 104 -7.83 -17.74 7.90
C TRP A 104 -6.68 -16.75 7.67
N LEU A 105 -6.12 -16.17 8.74
CA LEU A 105 -4.96 -15.29 8.68
C LEU A 105 -3.68 -16.10 8.57
N ILE A 106 -2.76 -15.69 7.69
CA ILE A 106 -1.42 -16.27 7.59
C ILE A 106 -0.62 -16.04 8.88
N GLU A 107 0.44 -16.84 9.06
CA GLU A 107 1.43 -16.58 10.10
C GLU A 107 2.07 -15.20 9.87
N GLY A 108 2.33 -14.46 10.95
CA GLY A 108 2.89 -13.11 10.86
C GLY A 108 1.90 -12.00 10.50
N ALA A 109 0.61 -12.30 10.27
CA ALA A 109 -0.41 -11.27 10.03
C ALA A 109 -0.45 -10.21 11.14
N VAL A 110 -0.54 -8.94 10.75
CA VAL A 110 -0.57 -7.78 11.65
C VAL A 110 -1.83 -7.82 12.52
N LYS A 111 -1.66 -7.91 13.84
CA LYS A 111 -2.74 -7.99 14.83
C LYS A 111 -2.48 -7.06 16.00
N LEU A 112 -3.54 -6.68 16.71
CA LEU A 112 -3.45 -5.83 17.90
C LEU A 112 -2.50 -6.42 18.97
N GLU A 113 -2.43 -7.75 19.05
CA GLU A 113 -1.56 -8.45 20.01
C GLU A 113 -0.06 -8.24 19.77
N LEU A 114 0.34 -7.78 18.58
CA LEU A 114 1.73 -7.43 18.29
C LEU A 114 2.15 -6.10 18.95
N PHE A 115 1.21 -5.31 19.46
CA PHE A 115 1.44 -3.99 20.05
C PHE A 115 0.87 -3.89 21.47
N PRO A 116 1.33 -4.73 22.42
CA PRO A 116 0.77 -4.78 23.77
C PRO A 116 0.94 -3.44 24.51
N ASP A 117 2.03 -2.72 24.27
CA ASP A 117 2.37 -1.47 24.96
C ASP A 117 1.47 -0.29 24.55
N LEU A 118 0.82 -0.38 23.38
CA LEU A 118 -0.02 0.69 22.85
C LEU A 118 -1.47 0.64 23.36
N ASN A 119 -1.85 -0.44 24.05
CA ASN A 119 -3.21 -0.66 24.57
C ASN A 119 -4.30 -0.31 23.53
N LEU A 120 -4.13 -0.84 22.31
CA LEU A 120 -4.98 -0.50 21.17
C LEU A 120 -6.42 -0.97 21.39
N ARG A 121 -7.38 -0.06 21.18
CA ARG A 121 -8.80 -0.39 21.20
C ARG A 121 -9.20 -1.13 19.93
N LYS A 122 -10.14 -2.07 20.06
CA LYS A 122 -10.74 -2.76 18.92
C LYS A 122 -11.71 -1.86 18.16
N GLU A 123 -11.97 -2.20 16.90
CA GLU A 123 -13.02 -1.60 16.06
C GLU A 123 -12.90 -0.07 15.87
N MET A 124 -11.67 0.44 15.93
CA MET A 124 -11.37 1.82 15.57
C MET A 124 -11.07 1.94 14.07
N ASP A 125 -11.02 3.16 13.56
CA ASP A 125 -10.67 3.41 12.16
C ASP A 125 -9.14 3.50 11.94
N VAL A 126 -8.73 3.56 10.67
CA VAL A 126 -7.32 3.65 10.28
C VAL A 126 -6.62 4.88 10.87
N SER A 127 -7.36 5.97 11.05
CA SER A 127 -6.87 7.21 11.65
C SER A 127 -6.39 6.96 13.09
N TYR A 128 -7.21 6.34 13.92
CA TYR A 128 -6.85 6.01 15.30
C TYR A 128 -5.58 5.17 15.39
N TYR A 129 -5.49 4.08 14.62
CA TYR A 129 -4.33 3.19 14.66
C TYR A 129 -3.08 3.87 14.14
N TYR A 130 -3.20 4.64 13.05
CA TYR A 130 -2.09 5.41 12.51
C TYR A 130 -1.53 6.41 13.52
N ASP A 131 -2.41 7.20 14.14
CA ASP A 131 -2.01 8.25 15.07
C ASP A 131 -1.28 7.60 16.29
N LYS A 132 -1.80 6.48 16.81
CA LYS A 132 -1.15 5.72 17.90
C LYS A 132 0.22 5.17 17.53
N LEU A 133 0.35 4.57 16.34
CA LEU A 133 1.63 4.04 15.85
C LEU A 133 2.65 5.15 15.60
N ASN A 134 2.19 6.27 15.06
CA ASN A 134 3.03 7.43 14.74
C ASN A 134 3.53 8.14 16.00
N ASP A 135 2.67 8.31 17.01
CA ASP A 135 3.06 8.89 18.29
C ASP A 135 4.13 8.02 18.97
N PHE A 136 3.90 6.70 19.03
CA PHE A 136 4.88 5.76 19.57
C PHE A 136 6.21 5.79 18.79
N HIS A 137 6.14 5.81 17.45
CA HIS A 137 7.34 5.87 16.62
C HIS A 137 8.18 7.13 16.90
N LYS A 138 7.53 8.28 17.06
CA LYS A 138 8.20 9.54 17.42
C LYS A 138 8.82 9.49 18.81
N GLU A 139 8.10 8.98 19.81
CA GLU A 139 8.62 8.81 21.17
C GLU A 139 9.87 7.93 21.18
N GLN A 140 9.89 6.84 20.41
CA GLN A 140 11.08 5.99 20.30
C GLN A 140 12.26 6.75 19.64
N MET A 141 12.00 7.48 18.56
CA MET A 141 13.02 8.29 17.85
C MET A 141 13.59 9.42 18.72
N GLU A 142 12.77 10.05 19.55
CA GLU A 142 13.21 11.11 20.48
C GLU A 142 14.04 10.57 21.65
N ASN A 143 13.80 9.31 22.04
CA ASN A 143 14.52 8.65 23.13
C ASN A 143 15.76 7.87 22.67
N LEU A 144 16.05 7.81 21.36
CA LEU A 144 17.24 7.17 20.82
C LEU A 144 18.46 8.12 20.93
N PRO A 145 19.58 7.70 21.56
CA PRO A 145 20.85 8.38 21.35
C PRO A 145 21.18 8.30 19.86
N GLN A 146 21.71 9.40 19.31
CA GLN A 146 21.92 9.67 17.89
C GLN A 146 22.97 8.73 17.25
N GLN A 147 22.74 7.41 17.24
CA GLN A 147 23.65 6.38 16.73
C GLN A 147 22.99 4.98 16.67
N ALA A 148 21.86 4.83 15.98
CA ALA A 148 21.36 3.50 15.60
C ALA A 148 20.39 3.59 14.41
N GLN A 149 20.91 3.92 13.22
CA GLN A 149 20.21 3.62 11.98
C GLN A 149 20.56 2.18 11.58
N GLY A 150 19.67 1.24 11.90
CA GLY A 150 19.80 -0.17 11.58
C GLY A 150 18.45 -0.76 11.19
N SER A 151 18.39 -1.23 9.95
CA SER A 151 17.27 -1.78 9.20
C SER A 151 16.38 -2.76 9.98
N GLY A 152 15.10 -2.40 10.15
CA GLY A 152 14.03 -3.39 10.37
C GLY A 152 13.37 -3.69 9.02
N GLU A 153 13.32 -4.94 8.58
CA GLU A 153 12.54 -5.31 7.41
C GLU A 153 11.17 -5.82 7.87
N CYS A 154 10.10 -5.38 7.22
CA CYS A 154 8.78 -5.97 7.42
C CYS A 154 8.78 -7.36 6.73
N PRO A 155 8.44 -8.45 7.42
CA PRO A 155 8.44 -9.78 6.80
C PRO A 155 7.37 -9.98 5.70
N ASN A 156 6.41 -9.06 5.57
CA ASN A 156 5.21 -9.29 4.73
C ASN A 156 4.89 -8.15 3.74
N CYS A 157 5.74 -7.11 3.62
CA CYS A 157 5.44 -5.95 2.76
C CYS A 157 6.58 -5.57 1.79
N GLY A 158 7.61 -6.40 1.65
CA GLY A 158 8.63 -6.29 0.61
C GLY A 158 9.52 -5.04 0.62
N GLU A 159 9.30 -4.07 1.52
CA GLU A 159 10.03 -2.80 1.50
C GLU A 159 10.94 -2.57 2.71
N SER A 160 12.24 -2.41 2.43
CA SER A 160 13.30 -2.09 3.39
C SER A 160 13.08 -0.72 4.07
N LEU A 161 13.26 -0.63 5.40
CA LEU A 161 13.09 0.62 6.18
C LEU A 161 14.17 1.69 5.94
N GLY A 162 14.72 1.81 4.73
CA GLY A 162 15.77 2.77 4.48
C GLY A 162 16.02 3.06 3.02
N GLU A 163 15.10 3.76 2.36
CA GLU A 163 15.49 4.59 1.23
C GLU A 163 14.89 5.99 1.38
N LYS A 164 15.77 6.96 1.22
CA LYS A 164 15.49 8.39 1.30
C LYS A 164 14.57 8.72 0.13
N SER A 165 13.47 9.39 0.44
CA SER A 165 12.73 10.18 -0.54
C SER A 165 13.66 11.27 -1.08
N GLU A 166 14.21 11.05 -2.27
CA GLU A 166 14.69 12.14 -3.11
C GLU A 166 13.54 12.58 -3.99
N GLY A 167 12.75 13.52 -3.46
CA GLY A 167 12.04 14.46 -4.29
C GLY A 167 13.02 15.56 -4.70
N SER A 168 13.25 15.72 -6.00
CA SER A 168 13.71 16.99 -6.56
C SER A 168 12.89 17.29 -7.79
N GLY A 169 12.07 18.35 -7.68
CA GLY A 169 11.40 18.95 -8.81
C GLY A 169 12.25 20.05 -9.45
N GLY A 170 11.88 20.39 -10.70
CA GLY A 170 12.04 21.71 -11.30
C GLY A 170 13.23 21.88 -12.25
N GLY A 171 12.94 22.40 -13.45
CA GLY A 171 13.92 23.08 -14.28
C GLY A 171 13.70 22.93 -15.79
N ASP A 172 13.15 23.98 -16.40
CA ASP A 172 12.98 24.21 -17.84
C ASP A 172 14.30 24.21 -18.64
N GLY A 173 14.22 24.07 -19.97
CA GLY A 173 15.22 24.65 -20.88
C GLY A 173 15.66 23.80 -22.08
N GLU A 174 15.15 24.18 -23.25
CA GLU A 174 15.83 24.35 -24.55
C GLU A 174 16.39 23.16 -25.37
N GLU A 175 15.85 23.13 -26.60
CA GLU A 175 16.52 22.99 -27.91
C GLU A 175 17.36 21.73 -28.21
N SER A 176 16.87 20.99 -29.20
CA SER A 176 17.71 20.29 -30.16
C SER A 176 17.13 20.49 -31.56
N GLU A 177 17.76 21.39 -32.29
CA GLU A 177 17.77 21.42 -33.76
C GLU A 177 18.44 20.14 -34.26
N ASP A 178 17.81 19.46 -35.21
CA ASP A 178 18.36 18.59 -36.25
C ASP A 178 17.15 18.37 -37.21
N GLY A 179 17.08 18.85 -38.44
CA GLY A 179 18.12 18.98 -39.44
C GLY A 179 17.84 17.93 -40.53
N GLU A 180 16.96 18.24 -41.49
CA GLU A 180 17.02 17.60 -42.81
C GLU A 180 16.36 18.45 -43.91
N SER A 181 17.13 18.56 -44.99
CA SER A 181 17.03 19.32 -46.22
C SER A 181 15.86 18.91 -47.13
N ASP A 182 15.27 19.84 -47.89
CA ASP A 182 15.64 20.01 -49.31
C ASP A 182 14.75 21.04 -50.05
N ASP A 183 15.41 21.66 -51.03
CA ASP A 183 14.90 22.11 -52.33
C ASP A 183 14.03 23.37 -52.45
N SER A 184 14.66 24.43 -53.00
CA SER A 184 14.27 25.05 -54.28
C SER A 184 14.83 26.47 -54.36
N GLY A 185 15.89 26.65 -55.14
CA GLY A 185 16.46 27.96 -55.46
C GLY A 185 15.74 28.66 -56.62
N GLY A 186 15.86 29.99 -56.62
CA GLY A 186 15.97 30.80 -57.84
C GLY A 186 14.78 31.70 -58.18
N GLY A 187 14.96 33.01 -57.97
CA GLY A 187 14.11 34.06 -58.54
C GLY A 187 14.60 35.48 -58.22
N ASP A 188 15.24 36.09 -59.22
CA ASP A 188 15.46 37.53 -59.46
C ASP A 188 16.57 38.30 -58.73
N GLY A 189 17.53 38.79 -59.53
CA GLY A 189 18.51 39.82 -59.17
C GLY A 189 19.81 39.76 -59.96
#